data_AF-A0A1Q4EA41-F1
#
_entry.id   AF-A0A1Q4EA41-F1
#
_cell.length_a   1.000
_cell.length_b   1.000
_cell.length_c   1.000
_cell.angle_alpha   90.00
_cell.angle_beta   90.00
_cell.angle_gamma   90.00
#
_symmetry.space_group_name_H-M   'P 1'
#
loop_
_entity.id
_entity.type
_entity.pdbx_description
1 polymer ?
#
loop_
_entity_poly.entity_id
_entity_poly.type
_entity_poly.pdbx_seq_one_letter_code
_entity_poly.pdbx_strand_id
1 'polypeptide(L)'
;MTPPDGWSPAFPGQRPPFEPGHTASLQHGARSERRVAPLAEEIETAARADPTWPPHLRGREYAAAVRGWARAEAMAELLWRYLADRDLDEALTALETTDTETEQHKGRARSMSRSRRTTAALDAWQRAQTTAAYHRRQLGLDPVSRAKLGKDLAMAGAFAHAGIERLHAVGADLVEQARARGALTGPQTADPDPADQRQGDEREDGSREQ
;
A
#
# COMPACT_ATOMS: atom_id res chain seq x y z
N MET A 1 24.72 -27.10 -22.98
CA MET A 1 23.89 -25.87 -22.94
C MET A 1 24.38 -25.01 -24.09
N THR A 2 23.68 -25.07 -25.21
CA THR A 2 24.07 -24.37 -26.44
C THR A 2 23.79 -22.88 -26.24
N PRO A 3 24.74 -21.97 -26.48
CA PRO A 3 24.47 -20.54 -26.41
C PRO A 3 23.35 -20.17 -27.40
N PRO A 4 22.54 -19.15 -27.08
CA PRO A 4 21.54 -18.65 -28.02
C PRO A 4 22.22 -18.16 -29.30
N ASP A 5 21.54 -18.34 -30.44
CA ASP A 5 22.06 -17.95 -31.75
C ASP A 5 22.50 -16.48 -31.73
N GLY A 6 23.76 -16.24 -32.12
CA GLY A 6 24.34 -14.89 -32.19
C GLY A 6 25.00 -14.37 -30.91
N TRP A 7 25.07 -15.15 -29.82
CA TRP A 7 25.84 -14.74 -28.64
C TRP A 7 27.33 -15.11 -28.76
N SER A 8 28.20 -14.11 -28.60
CA SER A 8 29.66 -14.30 -28.47
C SER A 8 30.13 -13.76 -27.11
N PRO A 9 30.96 -14.50 -26.36
CA PRO A 9 31.56 -13.99 -25.12
C PRO A 9 32.51 -12.83 -25.41
N ALA A 10 32.47 -11.79 -24.58
CA ALA A 10 33.40 -10.66 -24.62
C ALA A 10 34.77 -10.99 -24.00
N PHE A 11 34.84 -12.03 -23.15
CA PHE A 11 36.08 -12.51 -22.55
C PHE A 11 36.04 -14.03 -22.26
N PRO A 12 37.20 -14.71 -22.18
CA PRO A 12 37.26 -16.14 -21.91
C PRO A 12 36.56 -16.51 -20.60
N GLY A 13 35.65 -17.49 -20.67
CA GLY A 13 34.90 -17.99 -19.51
C GLY A 13 33.62 -17.22 -19.16
N GLN A 14 33.26 -16.18 -19.93
CA GLN A 14 31.95 -15.56 -19.79
C GLN A 14 30.85 -16.60 -20.09
N ARG A 15 29.83 -16.67 -19.24
CA ARG A 15 28.67 -17.55 -19.46
C ARG A 15 27.66 -16.84 -20.37
N PRO A 16 26.90 -17.58 -21.19
CA PRO A 16 25.77 -17.02 -21.91
C PRO A 16 24.81 -16.31 -20.95
N PRO A 17 24.15 -15.21 -21.37
CA PRO A 17 23.07 -14.63 -20.59
C PRO A 17 22.01 -15.70 -20.34
N PHE A 18 21.37 -15.63 -19.16
CA PHE A 18 20.24 -16.51 -18.87
C PHE A 18 19.13 -16.27 -19.90
N GLU A 19 18.48 -17.35 -20.35
CA GLU A 19 17.35 -17.21 -21.25
C GLU A 19 16.25 -16.34 -20.61
N PRO A 20 15.59 -15.47 -21.38
CA PRO A 20 14.41 -14.75 -20.90
C PRO A 20 13.40 -15.74 -20.32
N GLY A 21 13.02 -15.55 -19.04
CA GLY A 21 12.13 -16.48 -18.34
C GLY A 21 12.82 -17.59 -17.54
N HIS A 22 14.16 -17.62 -17.45
CA HIS A 22 14.87 -18.59 -16.64
C HIS A 22 14.57 -18.41 -15.13
N THR A 23 13.75 -19.31 -14.57
CA THR A 23 13.33 -19.33 -13.15
C THR A 23 14.05 -20.40 -12.31
N ALA A 24 14.98 -21.16 -12.89
CA ALA A 24 15.60 -22.31 -12.21
C ALA A 24 16.42 -21.95 -10.94
N SER A 25 16.81 -20.67 -10.76
CA SER A 25 17.46 -20.18 -9.54
C SER A 25 16.50 -19.53 -8.53
N LEU A 26 15.18 -19.57 -8.78
CA LEU A 26 14.17 -18.88 -7.97
C LEU A 26 13.70 -19.82 -6.84
N GLN A 27 14.46 -19.88 -5.74
CA GLN A 27 14.27 -20.87 -4.67
C GLN A 27 12.93 -20.82 -3.91
N HIS A 28 12.13 -19.76 -4.05
CA HIS A 28 10.74 -19.69 -3.56
C HIS A 28 9.98 -18.43 -4.05
N GLY A 29 10.65 -17.47 -4.70
CA GLY A 29 10.02 -16.29 -5.31
C GLY A 29 9.33 -15.31 -4.36
N ALA A 30 9.08 -15.70 -3.11
CA ALA A 30 8.36 -14.91 -2.11
C ALA A 30 9.08 -13.63 -1.65
N ARG A 31 10.38 -13.51 -1.93
CA ARG A 31 11.14 -12.26 -1.75
C ARG A 31 11.53 -11.60 -3.07
N SER A 32 11.09 -12.18 -4.19
CA SER A 32 11.35 -11.61 -5.51
C SER A 32 10.47 -10.39 -5.70
N GLU A 33 11.09 -9.22 -5.81
CA GLU A 33 10.39 -7.96 -6.10
C GLU A 33 9.45 -8.11 -7.30
N ARG A 34 9.90 -8.85 -8.32
CA ARG A 34 9.15 -9.10 -9.55
C ARG A 34 7.85 -9.88 -9.35
N ARG A 35 7.73 -10.64 -8.25
CA ARG A 35 6.49 -11.38 -7.92
C ARG A 35 5.69 -10.68 -6.83
N VAL A 36 6.37 -10.12 -5.83
CA VAL A 36 5.74 -9.45 -4.69
C VAL A 36 5.07 -8.15 -5.13
N ALA A 37 5.73 -7.32 -5.94
CA ALA A 37 5.20 -6.00 -6.29
C ALA A 37 3.87 -6.05 -7.06
N PRO A 38 3.72 -6.88 -8.14
CA PRO A 38 2.44 -6.99 -8.85
C PRO A 38 1.30 -7.47 -7.93
N LEU A 39 1.55 -8.51 -7.13
CA LEU A 39 0.53 -9.03 -6.21
C LEU A 39 0.18 -8.03 -5.10
N ALA A 40 1.16 -7.27 -4.60
CA ALA A 40 0.90 -6.22 -3.62
C ALA A 40 0.03 -5.10 -4.22
N GLU A 41 0.28 -4.72 -5.47
CA GLU A 41 -0.53 -3.73 -6.20
C GLU A 41 -1.97 -4.24 -6.42
N GLU A 42 -2.13 -5.51 -6.80
CA GLU A 42 -3.45 -6.16 -6.91
C GLU A 42 -4.20 -6.13 -5.57
N ILE A 43 -3.54 -6.52 -4.47
CA ILE A 43 -4.12 -6.51 -3.11
C ILE A 43 -4.52 -5.09 -2.69
N GLU A 44 -3.64 -4.11 -2.88
CA GLU A 44 -3.95 -2.71 -2.55
C GLU A 44 -5.13 -2.19 -3.37
N THR A 45 -5.14 -2.47 -4.67
CA THR A 45 -6.20 -2.03 -5.59
C THR A 45 -7.54 -2.64 -5.21
N ALA A 46 -7.58 -3.95 -5.00
CA ALA A 46 -8.79 -4.66 -4.59
C ALA A 46 -9.32 -4.14 -3.26
N ALA A 47 -8.44 -3.91 -2.28
CA ALA A 47 -8.85 -3.42 -0.97
C ALA A 47 -9.39 -1.98 -1.02
N ARG A 48 -8.77 -1.10 -1.82
CA ARG A 48 -9.25 0.28 -2.02
C ARG A 48 -10.57 0.37 -2.78
N ALA A 49 -10.88 -0.62 -3.62
CA ALA A 49 -12.15 -0.71 -4.34
C ALA A 49 -13.32 -1.15 -3.44
N ASP A 50 -13.04 -1.76 -2.27
CA ASP A 50 -14.06 -2.16 -1.31
C ASP A 50 -14.80 -0.93 -0.73
N PRO A 51 -16.14 -0.86 -0.78
CA PRO A 51 -16.91 0.22 -0.18
C PRO A 51 -16.66 0.42 1.33
N THR A 52 -16.23 -0.63 2.02
CA THR A 52 -15.89 -0.62 3.45
C THR A 52 -14.47 -0.14 3.74
N TRP A 53 -13.70 0.24 2.70
CA TRP A 53 -12.35 0.78 2.87
C TRP A 53 -12.37 2.04 3.75
N PRO A 54 -11.58 2.06 4.85
CA PRO A 54 -11.65 3.16 5.81
C PRO A 54 -11.33 4.52 5.16
N PRO A 55 -12.20 5.55 5.32
CA PRO A 55 -12.01 6.83 4.67
C PRO A 55 -10.68 7.53 5.01
N HIS A 56 -10.18 7.38 6.25
CA HIS A 56 -8.92 7.99 6.67
C HIS A 56 -7.72 7.44 5.89
N LEU A 57 -7.76 6.20 5.42
CA LEU A 57 -6.68 5.58 4.64
C LEU A 57 -6.63 6.04 3.17
N ARG A 58 -7.54 6.94 2.75
CA ARG A 58 -7.49 7.56 1.42
C ARG A 58 -6.44 8.67 1.33
N GLY A 59 -6.01 9.22 2.48
CA GLY A 59 -4.98 10.25 2.56
C GLY A 59 -3.62 9.77 2.05
N ARG A 60 -2.85 10.70 1.44
CA ARG A 60 -1.50 10.43 0.93
C ARG A 60 -0.51 10.08 2.05
N GLU A 61 -0.74 10.60 3.24
CA GLU A 61 0.04 10.36 4.45
C GLU A 61 0.05 8.88 4.86
N TYR A 62 -1.00 8.11 4.52
CA TYR A 62 -1.07 6.67 4.79
C TYR A 62 -0.54 5.80 3.63
N ALA A 63 -0.21 6.39 2.48
CA ALA A 63 0.12 5.62 1.27
C ALA A 63 1.31 4.67 1.46
N ALA A 64 2.35 5.09 2.19
CA ALA A 64 3.49 4.24 2.48
C ALA A 64 3.13 3.05 3.39
N ALA A 65 2.27 3.29 4.40
CA ALA A 65 1.84 2.25 5.33
C ALA A 65 0.91 1.24 4.66
N VAL A 66 0.00 1.70 3.80
CA VAL A 66 -0.88 0.83 3.00
C VAL A 66 -0.06 -0.04 2.03
N ARG A 67 0.93 0.55 1.34
CA ARG A 67 1.86 -0.24 0.49
C ARG A 67 2.64 -1.27 1.29
N GLY A 68 3.12 -0.90 2.48
CA GLY A 68 3.83 -1.82 3.38
C GLY A 68 2.95 -3.00 3.82
N TRP A 69 1.69 -2.73 4.17
CA TRP A 69 0.69 -3.76 4.47
C TRP A 69 0.46 -4.69 3.27
N ALA A 70 0.14 -4.16 2.10
CA ALA A 70 -0.17 -4.96 0.92
C ALA A 70 1.01 -5.84 0.48
N ARG A 71 2.23 -5.32 0.63
CA ARG A 71 3.46 -6.08 0.41
C ARG A 71 3.61 -7.25 1.39
N ALA A 72 3.30 -7.06 2.66
CA ALA A 72 3.35 -8.12 3.66
C ALA A 72 2.30 -9.22 3.38
N GLU A 73 1.08 -8.85 3.01
CA GLU A 73 0.04 -9.78 2.57
C GLU A 73 0.47 -10.57 1.32
N ALA A 74 1.02 -9.89 0.31
CA ALA A 74 1.53 -10.53 -0.91
C ALA A 74 2.64 -11.56 -0.61
N MET A 75 3.55 -11.24 0.31
CA MET A 75 4.59 -12.18 0.73
C MET A 75 3.99 -13.40 1.46
N ALA A 76 3.02 -13.19 2.36
CA ALA A 76 2.33 -14.27 3.05
C ALA A 76 1.58 -15.18 2.06
N GLU A 77 0.87 -14.61 1.10
CA GLU A 77 0.15 -15.33 0.06
C GLU A 77 1.09 -16.16 -0.83
N LEU A 78 2.20 -15.59 -1.30
CA LEU A 78 3.18 -16.32 -2.12
C LEU A 78 3.83 -17.48 -1.37
N LEU A 79 4.15 -17.28 -0.08
CA LEU A 79 4.70 -18.35 0.76
C LEU A 79 3.66 -19.44 1.02
N TRP A 80 2.40 -19.05 1.25
CA TRP A 80 1.31 -20.00 1.41
C TRP A 80 1.12 -20.86 0.17
N ARG A 81 1.07 -20.25 -1.03
CA ARG A 81 0.99 -20.98 -2.30
C ARG A 81 2.15 -21.96 -2.48
N TYR A 82 3.37 -21.56 -2.10
CA TYR A 82 4.53 -22.45 -2.15
C TYR A 82 4.39 -23.64 -1.18
N LEU A 83 3.83 -23.42 0.01
CA LEU A 83 3.62 -24.44 1.04
C LEU A 83 2.44 -25.36 0.72
N ALA A 84 1.40 -24.87 0.03
CA ALA A 84 0.18 -25.61 -0.27
C ALA A 84 0.44 -26.90 -1.08
N ASP A 85 1.48 -26.90 -1.93
CA ASP A 85 1.86 -28.05 -2.75
C ASP A 85 2.87 -28.99 -2.04
N ARG A 86 3.09 -28.84 -0.73
CA ARG A 86 4.13 -29.57 0.02
C ARG A 86 3.55 -30.37 1.17
N ASP A 87 4.16 -31.53 1.41
CA ASP A 87 3.89 -32.33 2.60
C ASP A 87 4.56 -31.66 3.82
N LEU A 88 3.75 -30.96 4.62
CA LEU A 88 4.21 -30.26 5.82
C LEU A 88 4.49 -31.24 6.97
N ASP A 89 3.73 -32.33 7.06
CA ASP A 89 3.86 -33.31 8.13
C ASP A 89 5.14 -34.12 7.96
N GLU A 90 5.43 -34.54 6.73
CA GLU A 90 6.72 -35.13 6.36
C GLU A 90 7.85 -34.15 6.66
N ALA A 91 7.73 -32.88 6.25
CA ALA A 91 8.79 -31.90 6.45
C ALA A 91 9.10 -31.59 7.93
N LEU A 92 8.08 -31.56 8.79
CA LEU A 92 8.23 -31.33 10.22
C LEU A 92 8.73 -32.57 10.97
N THR A 93 8.42 -33.76 10.48
CA THR A 93 8.81 -35.03 11.14
C THR A 93 10.18 -35.53 10.67
N ALA A 94 10.52 -35.31 9.40
CA ALA A 94 11.78 -35.74 8.76
C ALA A 94 12.98 -34.82 9.08
N LEU A 95 12.98 -34.13 10.24
CA LEU A 95 14.06 -33.23 10.65
C LEU A 95 15.42 -33.94 10.79
N GLU A 96 15.42 -35.27 10.91
CA GLU A 96 16.62 -36.12 11.04
C GLU A 96 17.10 -36.75 9.72
N THR A 97 16.30 -36.73 8.65
CA THR A 97 16.61 -37.48 7.42
C THR A 97 17.50 -36.68 6.46
N THR A 98 18.65 -37.24 6.12
CA THR A 98 19.77 -36.63 5.37
C THR A 98 19.60 -36.68 3.84
N ASP A 99 18.40 -36.55 3.29
CA ASP A 99 18.25 -36.39 1.83
C ASP A 99 18.77 -35.01 1.42
N THR A 100 20.05 -34.98 1.10
CA THR A 100 20.86 -33.78 0.93
C THR A 100 20.99 -33.46 -0.55
N GLU A 101 20.15 -32.56 -1.05
CA GLU A 101 20.38 -31.95 -2.36
C GLU A 101 21.56 -30.99 -2.25
N THR A 102 22.58 -31.22 -3.07
CA THR A 102 23.79 -30.39 -3.08
C THR A 102 23.68 -29.35 -4.19
N GLU A 103 23.51 -28.07 -3.83
CA GLU A 103 23.61 -26.96 -4.78
C GLU A 103 25.00 -26.33 -4.71
N GLN A 104 25.69 -26.25 -5.84
CA GLN A 104 26.91 -25.44 -5.97
C GLN A 104 26.54 -23.99 -6.30
N HIS A 105 26.80 -23.08 -5.36
CA HIS A 105 26.70 -21.65 -5.59
C HIS A 105 28.04 -20.96 -5.31
N LYS A 106 28.62 -20.29 -6.32
CA LYS A 106 29.89 -19.55 -6.23
C LYS A 106 31.06 -20.38 -5.64
N GLY A 107 31.20 -21.63 -6.06
CA GLY A 107 32.27 -22.52 -5.58
C GLY A 107 32.08 -23.06 -4.15
N ARG A 108 30.97 -22.73 -3.48
CA ARG A 108 30.57 -23.37 -2.22
C ARG A 108 29.35 -24.25 -2.46
N ALA A 109 29.50 -25.54 -2.18
CA ALA A 109 28.37 -26.43 -2.07
C ALA A 109 27.61 -26.09 -0.78
N ARG A 110 26.35 -25.67 -0.90
CA ARG A 110 25.42 -25.66 0.22
C ARG A 110 24.45 -26.81 0.00
N SER A 111 24.51 -27.78 0.90
CA SER A 111 23.52 -28.84 0.92
C SER A 111 22.48 -28.54 1.99
N MET A 112 21.22 -28.53 1.58
CA MET A 112 20.08 -28.42 2.49
C MET A 112 19.09 -29.53 2.12
N SER A 113 18.62 -30.24 3.13
CA SER A 113 17.55 -31.21 2.94
C SER A 113 16.25 -30.52 2.54
N ARG A 114 15.43 -31.23 1.75
CA ARG A 114 14.12 -30.73 1.30
C ARG A 114 13.23 -30.33 2.49
N SER A 115 13.23 -31.14 3.55
CA SER A 115 12.54 -30.89 4.81
C SER A 115 12.95 -29.54 5.43
N ARG A 116 14.26 -29.22 5.45
CA ARG A 116 14.76 -27.93 5.94
C ARG A 116 14.31 -26.73 5.10
N ARG A 117 14.09 -26.90 3.79
CA ARG A 117 13.55 -25.81 2.94
C ARG A 117 12.09 -25.55 3.24
N THR A 118 11.30 -26.61 3.43
CA THR A 118 9.87 -26.48 3.77
C THR A 118 9.69 -25.85 5.15
N THR A 119 10.45 -26.27 6.17
CA THR A 119 10.39 -25.64 7.51
C THR A 119 10.83 -24.17 7.47
N ALA A 120 11.90 -23.84 6.74
CA ALA A 120 12.32 -22.45 6.57
C ALA A 120 11.26 -21.58 5.85
N ALA A 121 10.52 -22.15 4.89
CA ALA A 121 9.42 -21.47 4.23
C ALA A 121 8.21 -21.26 5.17
N LEU A 122 7.92 -22.24 6.04
CA LEU A 122 6.89 -22.12 7.07
C LEU A 122 7.22 -21.00 8.06
N ASP A 123 8.47 -20.95 8.56
CA ASP A 123 8.93 -19.87 9.44
C ASP A 123 8.82 -18.50 8.75
N ALA A 124 9.21 -18.43 7.47
CA ALA A 124 9.09 -17.20 6.70
C ALA A 124 7.62 -16.77 6.53
N TRP A 125 6.71 -17.73 6.32
CA TRP A 125 5.27 -17.48 6.20
C TRP A 125 4.71 -16.92 7.51
N GLN A 126 5.02 -17.55 8.64
CA GLN A 126 4.57 -17.09 9.96
C GLN A 126 5.03 -15.66 10.27
N ARG A 127 6.26 -15.30 9.90
CA ARG A 127 6.79 -13.93 10.04
C ARG A 127 6.06 -12.94 9.14
N ALA A 128 5.81 -13.31 7.88
CA ALA A 128 5.04 -12.47 6.96
C ALA A 128 3.61 -12.25 7.47
N GLN A 129 2.94 -13.29 7.94
CA GLN A 129 1.60 -13.23 8.55
C GLN A 129 1.56 -12.32 9.78
N THR A 130 2.55 -12.43 10.66
CA THR A 130 2.64 -11.58 11.87
C THR A 130 2.83 -10.11 11.48
N THR A 131 3.66 -9.84 10.48
CA THR A 131 3.89 -8.48 9.95
C THR A 131 2.60 -7.92 9.33
N ALA A 132 1.91 -8.71 8.52
CA ALA A 132 0.63 -8.33 7.90
C ALA A 132 -0.45 -8.05 8.96
N ALA A 133 -0.59 -8.93 9.96
CA ALA A 133 -1.52 -8.75 11.08
C ALA A 133 -1.20 -7.51 11.91
N TYR A 134 0.08 -7.21 12.14
CA TYR A 134 0.52 -5.98 12.80
C TYR A 134 0.08 -4.75 11.99
N HIS A 135 0.32 -4.72 10.69
CA HIS A 135 -0.12 -3.62 9.83
C HIS A 135 -1.65 -3.47 9.81
N ARG A 136 -2.41 -4.57 9.74
CA ARG A 136 -3.88 -4.52 9.80
C ARG A 136 -4.36 -3.83 11.07
N ARG A 137 -3.74 -4.13 12.21
CA ARG A 137 -4.05 -3.48 13.49
C ARG A 137 -3.71 -1.99 13.49
N GLN A 138 -2.52 -1.62 13.01
CA GLN A 138 -2.09 -0.22 12.95
C GLN A 138 -2.96 0.63 12.02
N LEU A 139 -3.46 0.04 10.92
CA LEU A 139 -4.27 0.75 9.93
C LEU A 139 -5.77 0.74 10.26
N GLY A 140 -6.23 -0.06 11.22
CA GLY A 140 -7.67 -0.23 11.50
C GLY A 140 -8.40 -1.09 10.47
N LEU A 141 -7.70 -2.05 9.87
CA LEU A 141 -8.27 -2.98 8.90
C LEU A 141 -8.96 -4.18 9.57
N ASP A 142 -8.69 -4.46 10.86
CA ASP A 142 -9.49 -5.41 11.65
C ASP A 142 -10.61 -4.70 12.45
N PRO A 143 -11.74 -5.38 12.73
CA PRO A 143 -12.90 -4.74 13.38
C PRO A 143 -12.61 -4.07 14.73
N VAL A 144 -11.74 -4.68 15.54
CA VAL A 144 -11.44 -4.18 16.89
C VAL A 144 -10.58 -2.93 16.81
N SER A 145 -9.50 -2.97 16.02
CA SER A 145 -8.64 -1.80 15.82
C SER A 145 -9.38 -0.68 15.08
N ARG A 146 -10.29 -1.02 14.16
CA ARG A 146 -11.16 -0.05 13.48
C ARG A 146 -12.04 0.71 14.47
N ALA A 147 -12.68 0.01 15.40
CA ALA A 147 -13.51 0.64 16.43
C ALA A 147 -12.69 1.57 17.34
N LYS A 148 -11.47 1.15 17.72
CA LYS A 148 -10.56 1.96 18.54
C LYS A 148 -10.10 3.22 17.81
N LEU A 149 -9.57 3.10 16.60
CA LEU A 149 -9.14 4.24 15.79
C LEU A 149 -10.30 5.17 15.45
N GLY A 150 -11.50 4.64 15.19
CA GLY A 150 -12.68 5.46 14.96
C GLY A 150 -13.00 6.38 16.14
N LYS A 151 -12.88 5.86 17.38
CA LYS A 151 -13.02 6.67 18.60
C LYS A 151 -11.95 7.76 18.68
N ASP A 152 -10.69 7.41 18.44
CA ASP A 152 -9.56 8.34 18.54
C ASP A 152 -9.64 9.44 17.47
N LEU A 153 -9.99 9.09 16.24
CA LEU A 153 -10.19 10.03 15.13
C LEU A 153 -11.38 10.95 15.37
N ALA A 154 -12.50 10.43 15.89
CA ALA A 154 -13.66 11.24 16.26
C ALA A 154 -13.32 12.24 17.37
N MET A 155 -12.57 11.80 18.39
CA MET A 155 -12.07 12.68 19.44
C MET A 155 -11.13 13.76 18.88
N ALA A 156 -10.17 13.38 18.03
CA ALA A 156 -9.25 14.32 17.40
C ALA A 156 -9.99 15.35 16.53
N GLY A 157 -11.00 14.92 15.78
CA GLY A 157 -11.87 15.80 14.99
C GLY A 157 -12.66 16.78 15.86
N ALA A 158 -13.20 16.32 16.99
CA ALA A 158 -13.90 17.18 17.94
C ALA A 158 -13.00 18.27 18.53
N PHE A 159 -11.76 17.92 18.89
CA PHE A 159 -10.78 18.91 19.37
C PHE A 159 -10.37 19.90 18.29
N ALA A 160 -10.19 19.45 17.05
CA ALA A 160 -9.90 20.33 15.92
C ALA A 160 -11.04 21.32 15.65
N HIS A 161 -12.30 20.84 15.68
CA HIS A 161 -13.47 21.67 15.49
C HIS A 161 -13.62 22.73 16.60
N ALA A 162 -13.53 22.32 17.86
CA ALA A 162 -13.56 23.25 18.99
C ALA A 162 -12.42 24.29 18.95
N GLY A 163 -11.24 23.90 18.43
CA GLY A 163 -10.14 24.82 18.17
C GLY A 163 -10.46 25.86 17.10
N ILE A 164 -11.08 25.43 15.99
CA ILE A 164 -11.54 26.32 14.91
C ILE A 164 -12.62 27.27 15.42
N GLU A 165 -13.62 26.78 16.15
CA GLU A 165 -14.65 27.63 16.77
C GLU A 165 -14.04 28.68 17.70
N ARG A 166 -13.06 28.30 18.52
CA ARG A 166 -12.32 29.23 19.37
C ARG A 166 -11.57 30.29 18.56
N LEU A 167 -10.93 29.90 17.45
CA LEU A 167 -10.26 30.85 16.54
C LEU A 167 -11.25 31.82 15.89
N HIS A 168 -12.44 31.35 15.49
CA HIS A 168 -13.50 32.21 14.97
C HIS A 168 -13.98 33.21 16.01
N ALA A 169 -14.20 32.79 17.26
CA ALA A 169 -14.59 33.67 18.36
C ALA A 169 -13.54 34.75 18.64
N VAL A 170 -12.26 34.37 18.75
CA VAL A 170 -11.15 35.33 18.92
C VAL A 170 -11.04 36.28 17.74
N GLY A 171 -11.21 35.79 16.51
CA GLY A 171 -11.24 36.63 15.32
C GLY A 171 -12.37 37.65 15.33
N ALA A 172 -13.57 37.25 15.75
CA ALA A 172 -14.73 38.15 15.88
C ALA A 172 -14.47 39.25 16.93
N ASP A 173 -13.95 38.89 18.10
CA ASP A 173 -13.61 39.83 19.16
C ASP A 173 -12.54 40.85 18.69
N LEU A 174 -11.52 40.38 17.97
CA LEU A 174 -10.47 41.25 17.42
C LEU A 174 -11.02 42.23 16.37
N VAL A 175 -11.93 41.79 15.51
CA VAL A 175 -12.61 42.64 14.53
C VAL A 175 -13.46 43.70 15.25
N GLU A 176 -14.19 43.31 16.30
CA GLU A 176 -14.99 44.23 17.09
C GLU A 176 -14.11 45.27 17.82
N GLN A 177 -13.01 44.83 18.45
CA GLN A 177 -12.04 45.74 19.07
C GLN A 177 -11.41 46.70 18.06
N ALA A 178 -11.06 46.23 16.87
CA ALA A 178 -10.49 47.07 15.81
C ALA A 178 -11.51 48.10 15.29
N ARG A 179 -12.79 47.72 15.18
CA ARG A 179 -13.88 48.65 14.85
C ARG A 179 -14.08 49.69 15.95
N ALA A 180 -14.10 49.28 17.22
CA ALA A 180 -14.25 50.19 18.36
C ALA A 180 -13.10 51.20 18.49
N ARG A 181 -11.87 50.81 18.08
CA ARG A 181 -10.70 51.70 18.03
C ARG A 181 -10.64 52.61 16.80
N GLY A 182 -11.64 52.53 15.91
CA GLY A 182 -11.64 53.29 14.65
C GLY A 182 -10.58 52.83 13.64
N ALA A 183 -9.94 51.68 13.86
CA ALA A 183 -8.95 51.11 12.94
C ALA A 183 -9.59 50.41 11.73
N LEU A 184 -10.86 50.01 11.85
CA LEU A 184 -11.70 49.53 10.75
C LEU A 184 -12.85 50.52 10.53
N THR A 185 -12.65 51.48 9.63
CA THR A 185 -13.65 52.48 9.25
C THR A 185 -14.71 51.91 8.32
N GLY A 186 -15.82 51.41 8.90
CA GLY A 186 -17.11 51.24 8.22
C GLY A 186 -17.15 50.24 7.03
N PRO A 187 -18.34 49.86 6.55
CA PRO A 187 -18.47 48.79 5.56
C PRO A 187 -17.99 49.27 4.19
N GLN A 188 -16.98 48.62 3.64
CA GLN A 188 -16.90 48.46 2.19
C GLN A 188 -18.07 47.53 1.82
N THR A 189 -19.28 48.11 1.76
CA THR A 189 -20.25 47.69 0.77
C THR A 189 -19.51 47.92 -0.54
N ALA A 190 -18.85 46.88 -1.04
CA ALA A 190 -18.47 46.86 -2.44
C ALA A 190 -19.79 47.08 -3.16
N ASP A 191 -19.95 48.27 -3.73
CA ASP A 191 -21.01 48.54 -4.69
C ASP A 191 -20.99 47.35 -5.65
N PRO A 192 -22.12 46.64 -5.84
CA PRO A 192 -22.14 45.55 -6.81
C PRO A 192 -21.66 46.13 -8.14
N ASP A 193 -20.62 45.53 -8.70
CA ASP A 193 -20.06 45.94 -9.97
C ASP A 193 -21.21 46.05 -10.99
N PRO A 194 -21.49 47.23 -11.56
CA PRO A 194 -22.60 47.41 -12.50
C PRO A 194 -22.42 46.60 -13.79
N ALA A 195 -21.30 45.89 -13.97
CA ALA A 195 -21.08 44.97 -15.07
C ALA A 195 -21.95 43.70 -15.03
N ASP A 196 -22.49 43.28 -13.88
CA ASP A 196 -23.18 41.99 -13.75
C ASP A 196 -24.69 42.02 -14.04
N GLN A 197 -25.25 43.18 -14.41
CA GLN A 197 -26.68 43.33 -14.75
C GLN A 197 -27.00 43.15 -16.25
N ARG A 198 -26.05 42.73 -17.09
CA ARG A 198 -26.24 42.62 -18.56
C ARG A 198 -26.36 41.20 -19.14
N GLN A 199 -26.63 40.17 -18.34
CA GLN A 199 -26.75 38.78 -18.85
C GLN A 199 -28.14 38.15 -18.65
N GLY A 200 -29.17 38.94 -18.35
CA GLY A 200 -30.50 38.42 -18.04
C GLY A 200 -31.55 38.41 -19.16
N ASP A 201 -31.26 38.90 -20.38
CA ASP A 201 -32.35 39.25 -21.33
C ASP A 201 -32.25 38.64 -22.74
N GLU A 202 -31.41 37.61 -22.97
CA GLU A 202 -31.37 36.95 -24.28
C GLU A 202 -31.34 35.42 -24.13
N ARG A 203 -32.53 34.79 -24.19
CA ARG A 203 -32.84 33.50 -24.87
C ARG A 203 -34.17 32.94 -24.37
N GLU A 204 -35.25 33.69 -24.59
CA GLU A 204 -36.45 33.04 -25.11
C GLU A 204 -36.35 33.03 -26.63
N ASP A 205 -36.89 31.97 -27.20
CA ASP A 205 -37.20 31.76 -28.62
C ASP A 205 -36.22 30.91 -29.45
N GLY A 206 -36.78 29.83 -30.00
CA GLY A 206 -36.10 28.96 -30.96
C GLY A 206 -36.35 27.46 -30.81
N SER A 207 -37.52 27.00 -31.29
CA SER A 207 -37.67 25.75 -32.07
C SER A 207 -37.64 24.43 -31.26
N ARG A 208 -38.71 23.62 -31.11
CA ARG A 208 -39.71 23.11 -32.07
C ARG A 208 -39.06 22.41 -33.28
N GLU A 209 -39.57 21.20 -33.58
CA GLU A 209 -39.12 20.20 -34.60
C GLU A 209 -38.04 19.23 -34.07
N GLN A 210 -38.18 17.90 -34.09
CA GLN A 210 -39.14 16.94 -34.64
C GLN A 210 -39.14 15.68 -33.75
#